data_AF-A0A1I8NL06-F1
#
_entry.id   AF-A0A1I8NL06-F1
#
_cell.length_a   1.000
_cell.length_b   1.000
_cell.length_c   1.000
_cell.angle_alpha   90.00
_cell.angle_beta   90.00
_cell.angle_gamma   90.00
#
_symmetry.space_group_name_H-M   'P 1'
#
loop_
_entity.id
_entity.type
_entity.pdbx_description
1 polymer ?
#
loop_
_entity_poly.entity_id
_entity_poly.type
_entity_poly.pdbx_seq_one_letter_code
_entity_poly.pdbx_strand_id
1 'polypeptide(L)'
;MRFDIIAKSFKEEYLPELGNLKSLFEATLAKDSMKDKLLLLDTYNDNLSNDFADYLQTELDKQYITEDILIHRWYVQEILPQLNDHLAKEAQIFLDKIQEAHKIPGLDEKFELYTKAAESISEDLWDYLNENPEPPPVLNAHLKFFQEYIGYLLQQCVVATFENELRSLLKEVEAALAGSDNAEKLRVVDFFDEVSTKFGSFLNEKVIEFEIYKFGE
;
A
#
# COMPACT_ATOMS: atom_id res chain seq x y z
N MET A 1 3.19 -4.44 -11.92
CA MET A 1 2.36 -5.33 -11.07
C MET A 1 3.25 -6.12 -10.12
N ARG A 2 2.73 -6.64 -9.00
CA ARG A 2 3.44 -7.57 -8.09
C ARG A 2 4.13 -8.71 -8.85
N PHE A 3 3.43 -9.30 -9.84
CA PHE A 3 4.01 -10.28 -10.76
C PHE A 3 5.33 -9.86 -11.44
N ASP A 4 5.46 -8.60 -11.86
CA ASP A 4 6.67 -8.12 -12.53
C ASP A 4 7.83 -7.92 -11.55
N ILE A 5 7.51 -7.71 -10.26
CA ILE A 5 8.48 -7.64 -9.17
C ILE A 5 8.97 -9.06 -8.86
N ILE A 6 8.03 -10.00 -8.69
CA ILE A 6 8.32 -11.42 -8.48
C ILE A 6 9.24 -11.96 -9.59
N ALA A 7 8.97 -11.61 -10.85
CA ALA A 7 9.76 -12.06 -12.00
C ALA A 7 11.24 -11.60 -11.99
N LYS A 8 11.61 -10.56 -11.23
CA LYS A 8 12.99 -10.01 -11.19
C LYS A 8 13.91 -10.74 -10.19
N SER A 9 13.34 -11.39 -9.17
CA SER A 9 14.06 -12.03 -8.06
C SER A 9 13.92 -13.57 -8.05
N PHE A 10 13.46 -14.13 -9.17
CA PHE A 10 12.94 -15.49 -9.25
C PHE A 10 14.00 -16.59 -9.35
N LYS A 11 13.62 -17.81 -8.94
CA LYS A 11 14.36 -19.03 -9.30
C LYS A 11 14.09 -19.34 -10.78
N GLU A 12 15.14 -19.41 -11.61
CA GLU A 12 15.02 -19.61 -13.05
C GLU A 12 14.16 -20.83 -13.44
N GLU A 13 14.15 -21.88 -12.61
CA GLU A 13 13.39 -23.11 -12.84
C GLU A 13 11.88 -22.91 -12.93
N TYR A 14 11.33 -21.90 -12.26
CA TYR A 14 9.90 -21.64 -12.18
C TYR A 14 9.42 -20.55 -13.16
N LEU A 15 10.33 -19.89 -13.90
CA LEU A 15 9.98 -18.84 -14.88
C LEU A 15 8.93 -19.29 -15.92
N PRO A 16 8.95 -20.54 -16.45
CA PRO A 16 7.91 -20.99 -17.37
C PRO A 16 6.51 -21.05 -16.74
N GLU A 17 6.39 -21.53 -15.50
CA GLU A 17 5.12 -21.59 -14.77
C GLU A 17 4.59 -20.19 -14.47
N LEU A 18 5.46 -19.25 -14.08
CA LEU A 18 5.10 -17.85 -13.87
C LEU A 18 4.62 -17.17 -15.15
N GLY A 19 5.31 -17.41 -16.28
CA GLY A 19 4.91 -16.88 -17.59
C GLY A 19 3.54 -17.39 -18.04
N ASN A 20 3.26 -18.68 -17.80
CA ASN A 20 1.95 -19.27 -18.08
C ASN A 20 0.85 -18.66 -17.20
N LEU A 21 1.13 -18.47 -15.90
CA LEU A 21 0.18 -17.87 -14.98
C LEU A 21 -0.12 -16.42 -15.36
N LYS A 22 0.91 -15.61 -15.65
CA LYS A 22 0.75 -14.23 -16.13
C LYS A 22 -0.12 -14.18 -17.39
N SER A 23 0.16 -15.03 -18.37
CA SER A 23 -0.61 -15.09 -19.62
C SER A 23 -2.07 -15.48 -19.37
N LEU A 24 -2.35 -16.38 -18.42
CA LEU A 24 -3.70 -16.79 -18.04
C LEU A 24 -4.48 -15.65 -17.38
N PHE A 25 -3.84 -14.89 -16.48
CA PHE A 25 -4.42 -13.70 -15.87
C PHE A 25 -4.69 -12.61 -16.92
N GLU A 26 -3.73 -12.28 -17.78
CA GLU A 26 -3.89 -11.28 -18.84
C GLU A 26 -5.02 -11.65 -19.80
N ALA A 27 -5.08 -12.91 -20.25
CA ALA A 27 -6.13 -13.39 -21.14
C ALA A 27 -7.53 -13.34 -20.49
N THR A 28 -7.62 -13.53 -19.17
CA THR A 28 -8.88 -13.49 -18.43
C THR A 28 -9.31 -12.06 -18.10
N LEU A 29 -8.37 -11.17 -17.79
CA LEU A 29 -8.62 -9.75 -17.59
C LEU A 29 -9.19 -9.07 -18.83
N ALA A 30 -8.76 -9.52 -20.02
CA ALA A 30 -9.28 -9.06 -21.31
C ALA A 30 -10.74 -9.49 -21.59
N LYS A 31 -11.33 -10.37 -20.76
CA LYS A 31 -12.74 -10.77 -20.90
C LYS A 31 -13.65 -9.82 -20.12
N ASP A 32 -14.82 -9.52 -20.68
CA ASP A 32 -15.85 -8.73 -20.00
C ASP A 32 -16.58 -9.51 -18.89
N SER A 33 -16.45 -10.83 -18.85
CA SER A 33 -17.14 -11.72 -17.92
C SER A 33 -16.53 -11.67 -16.51
N MET A 34 -17.25 -11.08 -15.56
CA MET A 34 -16.90 -11.16 -14.13
C MET A 34 -16.88 -12.63 -13.65
N LYS A 35 -17.75 -13.48 -14.20
CA LYS A 35 -17.78 -14.91 -13.88
C LYS A 35 -16.46 -15.60 -14.23
N ASP A 36 -15.86 -15.27 -15.37
CA ASP A 36 -14.58 -15.86 -15.80
C ASP A 36 -13.43 -15.38 -14.91
N LYS A 37 -13.47 -14.11 -14.47
CA LYS A 37 -12.49 -13.54 -13.53
C LYS A 37 -12.58 -14.22 -12.17
N LEU A 38 -13.79 -14.38 -11.63
CA LEU A 38 -14.01 -15.09 -10.36
C LEU A 38 -13.60 -16.55 -10.46
N LEU A 39 -13.97 -17.25 -11.54
CA LEU A 39 -13.57 -18.64 -11.74
C LEU A 39 -12.05 -18.79 -11.78
N LEU A 40 -11.34 -17.88 -12.46
CA LEU A 40 -9.88 -17.90 -12.43
C LEU A 40 -9.33 -17.74 -11.01
N LEU A 41 -9.86 -16.80 -10.22
CA LEU A 41 -9.42 -16.61 -8.84
C LEU A 41 -9.65 -17.87 -7.98
N ASP A 42 -10.74 -18.60 -8.24
CA ASP A 42 -11.06 -19.83 -7.52
C ASP A 42 -10.16 -21.02 -7.94
N THR A 43 -9.71 -21.06 -9.20
CA THR A 43 -9.09 -22.28 -9.78
C THR A 43 -7.67 -22.09 -10.30
N TYR A 44 -7.05 -20.91 -10.18
CA TYR A 44 -5.71 -20.71 -10.76
C TYR A 44 -4.66 -21.62 -10.10
N ASN A 45 -4.78 -21.82 -8.78
CA ASN A 45 -3.90 -22.70 -8.01
C ASN A 45 -4.01 -24.18 -8.43
N ASP A 46 -5.17 -24.62 -8.91
CA ASP A 46 -5.38 -26.03 -9.33
C ASP A 46 -4.48 -26.44 -10.51
N ASN A 47 -3.97 -25.46 -11.25
CA ASN A 47 -3.12 -25.67 -12.43
C ASN A 47 -1.62 -25.49 -12.12
N LEU A 48 -1.26 -25.23 -10.87
CA LEU A 48 0.12 -25.05 -10.44
C LEU A 48 0.67 -26.35 -9.86
N SER A 49 1.96 -26.61 -10.04
CA SER A 49 2.63 -27.63 -9.24
C SER A 49 2.62 -27.20 -7.76
N ASN A 50 2.53 -28.14 -6.82
CA ASN A 50 2.54 -27.81 -5.39
C ASN A 50 3.79 -26.99 -5.02
N ASP A 51 4.95 -27.38 -5.54
CA ASP A 51 6.22 -26.68 -5.29
C ASP A 51 6.19 -25.23 -5.81
N PHE A 52 5.60 -25.00 -6.99
CA PHE A 52 5.43 -23.65 -7.53
C PHE A 52 4.37 -22.84 -6.78
N ALA A 53 3.27 -23.47 -6.36
CA ALA A 53 2.23 -22.80 -5.58
C ALA A 53 2.76 -22.34 -4.22
N ASP A 54 3.49 -23.20 -3.50
CA ASP A 54 4.12 -22.88 -2.21
C ASP A 54 5.16 -21.76 -2.37
N TYR A 55 5.96 -21.85 -3.43
CA TYR A 55 6.95 -20.84 -3.76
C TYR A 55 6.29 -19.48 -4.11
N LEU A 56 5.26 -19.47 -4.97
CA LEU A 56 4.54 -18.27 -5.38
C LEU A 56 3.86 -17.60 -4.18
N GLN A 57 3.23 -18.38 -3.31
CA GLN A 57 2.61 -17.87 -2.08
C GLN A 57 3.67 -17.23 -1.19
N THR A 58 4.81 -17.89 -0.98
CA THR A 58 5.92 -17.36 -0.17
C THR A 58 6.44 -16.03 -0.73
N GLU A 59 6.60 -15.90 -2.05
CA GLU A 59 7.08 -14.65 -2.66
C GLU A 59 6.03 -13.53 -2.60
N LEU A 60 4.74 -13.87 -2.75
CA LEU A 60 3.66 -12.89 -2.54
C LEU A 60 3.64 -12.40 -1.10
N ASP A 61 3.73 -13.29 -0.11
CA ASP A 61 3.74 -12.93 1.31
C ASP A 61 4.96 -12.07 1.67
N LYS A 62 6.12 -12.35 1.09
CA LYS A 62 7.31 -11.49 1.24
C LYS A 62 7.06 -10.09 0.69
N GLN A 63 6.41 -9.96 -0.46
CA GLN A 63 6.08 -8.67 -1.05
C GLN A 63 5.10 -7.91 -0.18
N TYR A 64 4.02 -8.55 0.26
CA TYR A 64 3.04 -7.93 1.16
C TYR A 64 3.70 -7.38 2.43
N ILE A 65 4.52 -8.18 3.12
CA ILE A 65 5.20 -7.71 4.34
C ILE A 65 6.22 -6.61 4.03
N THR A 66 6.90 -6.68 2.87
CA THR A 66 7.84 -5.63 2.46
C THR A 66 7.12 -4.31 2.18
N GLU A 67 5.99 -4.36 1.47
CA GLU A 67 5.12 -3.23 1.22
C GLU A 67 4.62 -2.63 2.55
N ASP A 68 4.10 -3.45 3.47
CA ASP A 68 3.65 -3.01 4.81
C ASP A 68 4.77 -2.32 5.60
N ILE A 69 5.97 -2.90 5.63
CA ILE A 69 7.13 -2.31 6.31
C ILE A 69 7.45 -0.94 5.71
N LEU A 70 7.46 -0.82 4.39
CA LEU A 70 7.80 0.42 3.69
C LEU A 70 6.72 1.50 3.86
N ILE A 71 5.44 1.12 3.84
CA ILE A 71 4.30 2.00 4.12
C ILE A 71 4.43 2.55 5.54
N HIS A 72 4.54 1.68 6.55
CA HIS A 72 4.64 2.12 7.94
C HIS A 72 5.90 2.94 8.20
N ARG A 73 7.02 2.57 7.60
CA ARG A 73 8.26 3.35 7.65
C ARG A 73 8.04 4.76 7.10
N TRP A 74 7.39 4.88 5.94
CA TRP A 74 7.12 6.18 5.34
C TRP A 74 6.20 7.02 6.23
N TYR A 75 5.08 6.47 6.72
CA TYR A 75 4.17 7.19 7.60
C TYR A 75 4.84 7.67 8.89
N VAL A 76 5.58 6.78 9.56
CA VAL A 76 6.28 7.15 10.81
C VAL A 76 7.38 8.18 10.54
N GLN A 77 8.09 8.09 9.42
CA GLN A 77 9.08 9.11 9.02
C GLN A 77 8.45 10.48 8.77
N GLU A 78 7.25 10.53 8.17
CA GLU A 78 6.55 11.79 7.90
C GLU A 78 6.04 12.49 9.16
N ILE A 79 5.62 11.74 10.18
CA ILE A 79 5.13 12.31 11.44
C ILE A 79 6.26 12.62 12.43
N LEU A 80 7.39 11.90 12.36
CA LEU A 80 8.49 11.97 13.33
C LEU A 80 8.92 13.41 13.71
N PRO A 81 9.09 14.37 12.77
CA PRO A 81 9.53 15.72 13.11
C PRO A 81 8.53 16.53 13.95
N GLN A 82 7.29 16.07 14.05
CA GLN A 82 6.18 16.75 14.72
C GLN A 82 5.81 16.08 16.06
N LEU A 83 6.42 14.93 16.38
CA LEU A 83 6.22 14.25 17.65
C LEU A 83 6.97 14.96 18.78
N ASN A 84 6.43 14.88 20.00
CA ASN A 84 7.13 15.34 21.18
C ASN A 84 8.36 14.45 21.49
N ASP A 85 9.31 14.94 22.29
CA ASP A 85 10.60 14.27 22.55
C ASP A 85 10.48 12.81 23.05
N HIS A 86 9.39 12.44 23.72
CA HIS A 86 9.18 11.08 24.19
C HIS A 86 8.70 10.18 23.04
N LEU A 87 7.59 10.56 22.39
CA LEU A 87 7.02 9.82 21.25
C LEU A 87 7.98 9.76 20.07
N ALA A 88 8.75 10.82 19.82
CA ALA A 88 9.74 10.87 18.76
C ALA A 88 10.86 9.83 18.96
N LYS A 89 11.31 9.61 20.20
CA LYS A 89 12.31 8.57 20.51
C LYS A 89 11.75 7.18 20.29
N GLU A 90 10.52 6.94 20.70
CA GLU A 90 9.85 5.65 20.50
C GLU A 90 9.59 5.37 19.02
N ALA A 91 9.09 6.36 18.28
CA ALA A 91 8.94 6.29 16.84
C ALA A 91 10.27 6.01 16.13
N GLN A 92 11.37 6.64 16.56
CA GLN A 92 12.69 6.35 16.01
C GLN A 92 13.15 4.90 16.29
N ILE A 93 12.93 4.39 17.50
CA ILE A 93 13.25 2.99 17.83
C ILE A 93 12.41 2.03 16.96
N PHE A 94 11.12 2.33 16.77
CA PHE A 94 10.26 1.55 15.88
C PHE A 94 10.79 1.58 14.44
N LEU A 95 11.14 2.77 13.91
CA LEU A 95 11.75 2.93 12.59
C LEU A 95 13.02 2.10 12.41
N ASP A 96 13.89 2.09 13.42
CA ASP A 96 15.14 1.33 13.39
C ASP A 96 14.85 -0.18 13.31
N LYS A 97 13.89 -0.69 14.09
CA LYS A 97 13.51 -2.12 14.10
C LYS A 97 12.84 -2.57 12.81
N ILE A 98 11.90 -1.80 12.25
CA ILE A 98 11.27 -2.17 10.97
C ILE A 98 12.29 -2.08 9.82
N GLN A 99 13.28 -1.20 9.90
CA GLN A 99 14.37 -1.13 8.94
C GLN A 99 15.33 -2.33 9.04
N GLU A 100 15.49 -2.91 10.23
CA GLU A 100 16.19 -4.20 10.40
C GLU A 100 15.38 -5.34 9.77
N ALA A 101 14.08 -5.43 10.06
CA ALA A 101 13.20 -6.43 9.46
C ALA A 101 13.19 -6.36 7.92
N HIS A 102 13.15 -5.15 7.35
CA HIS A 102 13.18 -4.91 5.90
C HIS A 102 14.37 -5.59 5.20
N LYS A 103 15.54 -5.60 5.87
CA LYS A 103 16.80 -6.15 5.33
C LYS A 103 16.85 -7.67 5.34
N ILE A 104 15.92 -8.34 6.04
CA ILE A 104 15.88 -9.80 6.12
C ILE A 104 15.27 -10.38 4.84
N PRO A 105 15.96 -11.28 4.11
CA PRO A 105 15.39 -11.87 2.90
C PRO A 105 14.32 -12.96 3.15
N GLY A 106 14.43 -13.67 4.27
CA GLY A 106 13.54 -14.79 4.62
C GLY A 106 12.20 -14.32 5.15
N LEU A 107 11.10 -14.95 4.71
CA LEU A 107 9.73 -14.60 5.10
C LEU A 107 9.53 -14.70 6.62
N ASP A 108 9.80 -15.86 7.20
CA ASP A 108 9.51 -16.15 8.61
C ASP A 108 10.25 -15.20 9.55
N GLU A 109 11.57 -15.03 9.35
CA GLU A 109 12.40 -14.15 10.18
C GLU A 109 12.03 -12.67 9.96
N LYS A 110 11.73 -12.25 8.73
CA LYS A 110 11.23 -10.90 8.44
C LYS A 110 9.94 -10.63 9.19
N PHE A 111 8.97 -11.53 9.10
CA PHE A 111 7.67 -11.42 9.75
C PHE A 111 7.81 -11.37 11.28
N GLU A 112 8.66 -12.23 11.86
CA GLU A 112 8.89 -12.25 13.30
C GLU A 112 9.51 -10.93 13.81
N LEU A 113 10.54 -10.42 13.12
CA LEU A 113 11.16 -9.14 13.50
C LEU A 113 10.22 -7.96 13.35
N TYR A 114 9.43 -7.95 12.27
CA TYR A 114 8.44 -6.91 12.03
C TYR A 114 7.34 -6.91 13.10
N THR A 115 6.82 -8.09 13.45
CA THR A 115 5.84 -8.24 14.54
C THR A 115 6.41 -7.77 15.87
N LYS A 116 7.64 -8.17 16.21
CA LYS A 116 8.35 -7.70 17.42
C LYS A 116 8.60 -6.20 17.43
N ALA A 117 8.74 -5.57 16.27
CA ALA A 117 8.84 -4.12 16.16
C ALA A 117 7.50 -3.48 16.56
N ALA A 118 6.39 -3.96 15.99
CA ALA A 118 5.04 -3.47 16.30
C ALA A 118 4.67 -3.67 17.78
N GLU A 119 4.99 -4.83 18.37
CA GLU A 119 4.75 -5.14 19.79
C GLU A 119 5.57 -4.26 20.75
N SER A 120 6.59 -3.57 20.25
CA SER A 120 7.44 -2.70 21.08
C SER A 120 7.00 -1.24 21.16
N ILE A 121 5.93 -0.90 20.44
CA ILE A 121 5.28 0.40 20.52
C ILE A 121 4.55 0.49 21.88
N SER A 122 4.69 1.63 22.57
CA SER A 122 3.98 1.88 23.82
C SER A 122 2.48 2.10 23.59
N GLU A 123 1.66 1.93 24.62
CA GLU A 123 0.24 2.32 24.56
C GLU A 123 0.09 3.80 24.19
N ASP A 124 0.96 4.69 24.71
CA ASP A 124 0.91 6.13 24.42
C ASP A 124 1.12 6.44 22.94
N LEU A 125 2.11 5.81 22.29
CA LEU A 125 2.35 6.00 20.86
C LEU A 125 1.26 5.32 20.02
N TRP A 126 0.76 4.16 20.45
CA TRP A 126 -0.36 3.50 19.80
C TRP A 126 -1.64 4.36 19.84
N ASP A 127 -1.97 4.91 21.00
CA ASP A 127 -3.13 5.78 21.20
C ASP A 127 -3.00 7.07 20.39
N TYR A 128 -1.80 7.66 20.33
CA TYR A 128 -1.56 8.84 19.50
C TYR A 128 -1.82 8.57 18.01
N LEU A 129 -1.38 7.42 17.48
CA LEU A 129 -1.56 7.07 16.07
C LEU A 129 -3.01 6.73 15.73
N ASN A 130 -3.80 6.26 16.69
CA ASN A 130 -5.18 5.81 16.51
C ASN A 130 -6.21 6.73 17.18
N GLU A 131 -5.81 7.95 17.58
CA GLU A 131 -6.71 8.91 18.21
C GLU A 131 -7.84 9.29 17.24
N ASN A 132 -9.05 9.51 17.75
CA ASN A 132 -10.18 9.96 16.95
C ASN A 132 -10.77 11.27 17.54
N PRO A 133 -10.72 12.41 16.83
CA PRO A 133 -10.15 12.56 15.48
C PRO A 133 -8.61 12.46 15.49
N GLU A 134 -8.05 12.00 14.37
CA GLU A 134 -6.61 11.85 14.20
C GLU A 134 -5.86 13.17 14.45
N PRO A 135 -4.65 13.12 15.03
CA PRO A 135 -3.89 14.32 15.31
C PRO A 135 -3.36 14.95 14.00
N PRO A 136 -3.12 16.28 13.97
CA PRO A 136 -2.71 16.98 12.75
C PRO A 136 -1.50 16.37 12.01
N PRO A 137 -0.45 15.86 12.69
CA PRO A 137 0.66 15.21 12.00
C PRO A 137 0.26 13.97 11.20
N VAL A 138 -0.66 13.15 11.74
CA VAL A 138 -1.19 11.95 11.07
C VAL A 138 -2.02 12.34 9.86
N LEU A 139 -2.97 13.27 10.03
CA LEU A 139 -3.75 13.83 8.92
C LEU A 139 -2.86 14.43 7.82
N ASN A 140 -1.79 15.13 8.18
CA ASN A 140 -0.83 15.67 7.22
C ASN A 140 -0.09 14.57 6.45
N ALA A 141 0.25 13.46 7.10
CA ALA A 141 0.87 12.32 6.43
C ALA A 141 -0.10 11.67 5.42
N HIS A 142 -1.37 11.46 5.79
CA HIS A 142 -2.40 10.98 4.87
C HIS A 142 -2.58 11.92 3.67
N LEU A 143 -2.71 13.22 3.91
CA LEU A 143 -2.87 14.19 2.83
C LEU A 143 -1.64 14.24 1.90
N LYS A 144 -0.41 14.11 2.41
CA LYS A 144 0.79 13.99 1.57
C LYS A 144 0.76 12.72 0.72
N PHE A 145 0.35 11.60 1.32
CA PHE A 145 0.18 10.34 0.60
C PHE A 145 -0.83 10.50 -0.54
N PHE A 146 -1.98 11.11 -0.27
CA PHE A 146 -3.01 11.37 -1.26
C PHE A 146 -2.59 12.40 -2.33
N GLN A 147 -1.79 13.40 -1.97
CA GLN A 147 -1.22 14.34 -2.94
C GLN A 147 -0.35 13.61 -3.96
N GLU A 148 0.56 12.75 -3.48
CA GLU A 148 1.41 11.94 -4.36
C GLU A 148 0.60 10.94 -5.18
N TYR A 149 -0.41 10.32 -4.56
CA TYR A 149 -1.31 9.37 -5.21
C TYR A 149 -2.08 10.01 -6.38
N ILE A 150 -2.70 11.16 -6.16
CA ILE A 150 -3.40 11.89 -7.23
C ILE A 150 -2.40 12.34 -8.31
N GLY A 151 -1.22 12.79 -7.90
CA GLY A 151 -0.13 13.13 -8.82
C GLY A 151 0.28 11.97 -9.72
N TYR A 152 0.36 10.76 -9.17
CA TYR A 152 0.58 9.52 -9.92
C TYR A 152 -0.56 9.24 -10.90
N LEU A 153 -1.82 9.33 -10.45
CA LEU A 153 -2.99 9.08 -11.31
C LEU A 153 -3.06 10.03 -12.51
N LEU A 154 -2.78 11.31 -12.31
CA LEU A 154 -2.78 12.32 -13.38
C LEU A 154 -1.72 12.07 -14.47
N GLN A 155 -0.73 11.21 -14.21
CA GLN A 155 0.26 10.80 -15.21
C GLN A 155 -0.20 9.59 -16.04
N GLN A 156 -1.25 8.88 -15.62
CA GLN A 156 -1.74 7.68 -16.27
C GLN A 156 -2.76 8.01 -17.36
N CYS A 157 -2.61 7.45 -18.57
CA CYS A 157 -3.57 7.66 -19.67
C CYS A 157 -5.01 7.18 -19.36
N VAL A 158 -5.17 6.29 -18.37
CA VAL A 158 -6.45 5.67 -17.99
C VAL A 158 -7.41 6.64 -17.29
N VAL A 159 -6.95 7.83 -16.85
CA VAL A 159 -7.76 8.74 -16.02
C VAL A 159 -8.52 9.81 -16.79
N ALA A 160 -8.54 9.77 -18.12
CA ALA A 160 -9.19 10.79 -18.96
C ALA A 160 -10.66 11.07 -18.56
N THR A 161 -11.35 10.07 -18.00
CA THR A 161 -12.74 10.19 -17.54
C THR A 161 -12.90 11.02 -16.26
N PHE A 162 -11.89 11.04 -15.38
CA PHE A 162 -11.95 11.67 -14.05
C PHE A 162 -10.89 12.77 -13.85
N GLU A 163 -10.25 13.23 -14.94
CA GLU A 163 -9.14 14.18 -14.84
C GLU A 163 -9.53 15.49 -14.13
N ASN A 164 -10.72 16.01 -14.40
CA ASN A 164 -11.18 17.26 -13.77
C ASN A 164 -11.44 17.07 -12.28
N GLU A 165 -12.06 15.96 -11.90
CA GLU A 165 -12.32 15.56 -10.52
C GLU A 165 -11.01 15.36 -9.76
N LEU A 166 -10.03 14.68 -10.35
CA LEU A 166 -8.68 14.52 -9.78
C LEU A 166 -7.98 15.88 -9.58
N ARG A 167 -8.04 16.78 -10.57
CA ARG A 167 -7.46 18.12 -10.44
C ARG A 167 -8.16 18.99 -9.40
N SER A 168 -9.47 18.81 -9.21
CA SER A 168 -10.22 19.49 -8.15
C SER A 168 -9.83 18.96 -6.78
N LEU A 169 -9.81 17.63 -6.63
CA LEU A 169 -9.44 16.97 -5.39
C LEU A 169 -7.99 17.28 -5.00
N LEU A 170 -7.06 17.33 -5.96
CA LEU A 170 -5.67 17.73 -5.70
C LEU A 170 -5.60 19.12 -5.07
N LYS A 171 -6.39 20.08 -5.56
CA LYS A 171 -6.44 21.43 -4.97
C LYS A 171 -7.01 21.42 -3.56
N GLU A 172 -8.01 20.59 -3.28
CA GLU A 172 -8.55 20.42 -1.93
C GLU A 172 -7.50 19.83 -0.98
N VAL A 173 -6.77 18.80 -1.41
CA VAL A 173 -5.65 18.21 -0.65
C VAL A 173 -4.55 19.23 -0.39
N GLU A 174 -4.13 19.99 -1.41
CA GLU A 174 -3.10 21.03 -1.28
C GLU A 174 -3.54 22.16 -0.33
N ALA A 175 -4.80 22.58 -0.43
CA ALA A 175 -5.37 23.59 0.47
C ALA A 175 -5.45 23.08 1.91
N ALA A 176 -5.90 21.83 2.11
CA ALA A 176 -5.95 21.19 3.42
C ALA A 176 -4.56 21.03 4.03
N LEU A 177 -3.54 20.63 3.25
CA LEU A 177 -2.14 20.55 3.69
C LEU A 177 -1.59 21.89 4.16
N ALA A 178 -1.81 22.96 3.37
CA ALA A 178 -1.34 24.30 3.70
C ALA A 178 -2.12 24.95 4.85
N GLY A 179 -3.36 24.51 5.08
CA GLY A 179 -4.23 25.00 6.13
C GLY A 179 -3.92 24.43 7.52
N SER A 180 -4.45 25.10 8.55
CA SER A 180 -4.36 24.69 9.95
C SER A 180 -5.66 24.11 10.51
N ASP A 181 -6.71 24.00 9.70
CA ASP A 181 -8.02 23.50 10.12
C ASP A 181 -8.06 21.97 10.08
N ASN A 182 -8.06 21.34 11.24
CA ASN A 182 -8.12 19.88 11.36
C ASN A 182 -9.44 19.30 10.85
N ALA A 183 -10.56 20.02 10.98
CA ALA A 183 -11.85 19.51 10.52
C ALA A 183 -11.86 19.42 8.99
N GLU A 184 -11.26 20.39 8.31
CA GLU A 184 -11.09 20.36 6.86
C GLU A 184 -10.11 19.26 6.43
N LYS A 185 -8.99 19.08 7.14
CA LYS A 185 -8.06 17.97 6.86
C LYS A 185 -8.75 16.62 6.97
N LEU A 186 -9.49 16.38 8.05
CA LEU A 186 -10.24 15.14 8.26
C LEU A 186 -11.30 14.93 7.17
N ARG A 187 -12.08 15.97 6.83
CA ARG A 187 -13.06 15.90 5.73
C ARG A 187 -12.43 15.46 4.41
N VAL A 188 -11.25 15.97 4.09
CA VAL A 188 -10.55 15.61 2.85
C VAL A 188 -9.97 14.20 2.92
N VAL A 189 -9.49 13.75 4.07
CA VAL A 189 -9.05 12.36 4.30
C VAL A 189 -10.23 11.39 4.13
N ASP A 190 -11.34 11.64 4.83
CA ASP A 190 -12.56 10.81 4.79
C ASP A 190 -13.14 10.65 3.38
N PHE A 191 -12.88 11.61 2.48
CA PHE A 191 -13.32 11.52 1.09
C PHE A 191 -12.71 10.31 0.35
N PHE A 192 -11.50 9.88 0.71
CA PHE A 192 -10.84 8.75 0.07
C PHE A 192 -11.43 7.39 0.49
N ASP A 193 -12.15 7.35 1.61
CA ASP A 193 -12.89 6.16 2.08
C ASP A 193 -14.30 6.07 1.49
N GLU A 194 -14.78 7.13 0.82
CA GLU A 194 -16.12 7.20 0.24
C GLU A 194 -16.21 6.38 -1.05
N VAL A 195 -16.76 5.17 -0.97
CA VAL A 195 -16.89 4.26 -2.13
C VAL A 195 -18.26 4.27 -2.80
N SER A 196 -19.24 5.05 -2.32
CA SER A 196 -20.60 5.07 -2.91
C SER A 196 -20.70 5.76 -4.27
N THR A 197 -19.68 6.55 -4.65
CA THR A 197 -19.62 7.23 -5.95
C THR A 197 -18.69 6.51 -6.91
N LYS A 198 -18.93 6.64 -8.22
CA LYS A 198 -18.04 6.06 -9.24
C LYS A 198 -16.60 6.56 -9.13
N PHE A 199 -16.43 7.84 -8.78
CA PHE A 199 -15.11 8.44 -8.60
C PHE A 199 -14.42 7.92 -7.35
N GLY A 200 -15.15 7.83 -6.23
CA GLY A 200 -14.68 7.22 -5.00
C GLY A 200 -14.29 5.75 -5.14
N SER A 201 -15.13 4.93 -5.79
CA SER A 201 -14.78 3.54 -6.12
C SER A 201 -13.52 3.46 -6.98
N PHE A 202 -13.37 4.36 -7.97
CA PHE A 202 -12.16 4.44 -8.79
C PHE A 202 -10.91 4.77 -7.97
N LEU A 203 -10.99 5.72 -7.04
CA LEU A 203 -9.88 6.05 -6.13
C LEU A 203 -9.52 4.86 -5.23
N ASN A 204 -10.50 4.16 -4.69
CA ASN A 204 -10.26 2.99 -3.85
C ASN A 204 -9.62 1.82 -4.64
N GLU A 205 -10.08 1.56 -5.87
CA GLU A 205 -9.51 0.52 -6.73
C GLU A 205 -8.05 0.78 -7.12
N LYS A 206 -7.67 2.06 -7.22
CA LYS A 206 -6.36 2.48 -7.73
C LYS A 206 -5.31 2.73 -6.65
N VAL A 207 -5.69 2.76 -5.37
CA VAL A 207 -4.74 3.01 -4.27
C VAL A 207 -3.69 1.90 -4.18
N ILE A 208 -4.11 0.63 -4.34
CA ILE A 208 -3.20 -0.53 -4.31
C ILE A 208 -2.18 -0.46 -5.46
N GLU A 209 -2.59 0.01 -6.65
CA GLU A 209 -1.67 0.19 -7.77
C GLU A 209 -0.59 1.23 -7.45
N PHE A 210 -0.98 2.31 -6.76
CA PHE A 210 -0.04 3.33 -6.30
C PHE A 210 0.87 2.84 -5.18
N GLU A 211 0.36 2.08 -4.21
CA GLU A 211 1.16 1.45 -3.15
C GLU A 211 2.24 0.54 -3.75
N ILE A 212 1.87 -0.31 -4.71
CA ILE A 212 2.84 -1.16 -5.44
C ILE A 212 3.84 -0.29 -6.23
N TYR A 213 3.40 0.80 -6.85
CA TYR A 213 4.30 1.71 -7.56
C TYR A 213 5.31 2.41 -6.64
N LYS A 214 4.86 2.85 -5.45
CA LYS A 214 5.66 3.63 -4.51
C LYS A 214 6.53 2.76 -3.59
N PHE A 215 6.02 1.59 -3.19
CA PHE A 215 6.60 0.74 -2.16
C PHE A 215 6.87 -0.70 -2.59
N GLY A 216 6.49 -1.09 -3.81
CA GLY A 216 6.77 -2.44 -4.31
C GLY A 216 8.27 -2.65 -4.57
N GLU A 217 8.85 -3.67 -3.93
CA GLU A 217 10.24 -4.11 -4.06
C GLU A 217 10.39 -5.61 -4.34
#